data_AF-A0A2P2KVV7-F1
#
_entry.id   AF-A0A2P2KVV7-F1
#
_cell.length_a   1.000
_cell.length_b   1.000
_cell.length_c   1.000
_cell.angle_alpha   90.00
_cell.angle_beta   90.00
_cell.angle_gamma   90.00
#
_symmetry.space_group_name_H-M   'P 1'
#
loop_
_entity.id
_entity.type
_entity.pdbx_description
1 polymer ?
#
loop_
_entity_poly.entity_id
_entity_poly.type
_entity_poly.pdbx_seq_one_letter_code
_entity_poly.pdbx_strand_id
1 'polypeptide(L)'
;MHKKGCFVGLRLFKEARDRDSHGKWDDHPAIMAVGVVDGTSEAIFQTLMSLGPSRSEWDFCFYKGNVVEHLDGHTDIIHKQLYGNWLPWGMNRRDFLLRRYWRREDDGTYVILYHSVFHKKCPPQKGYVRACLKSGGYVISPLNKGKQSVVKHMLAVDWKFWKSYLRTSSARSITIRMLERVAALRELFRAKRGSYPPDFSSGELASNIVDSRPSPIEGKSKEHKSEEVDKTPSEHASLVGLNDAADEFFDVPEPSDNERVENGWSYDCSTEIYPQDTRQPKLSTAACFVKKLHDLAVQKRGYVDLQEMAREDSISCCYGTTLPKDPTCTLLSSWAMADHSTFLIRGESYLRDQKKVKAKGSLMQMVAADWLKSDRREDDLAGRPESIVQKYAAQGGPEFFFIINIQVPGSTTYTLALYFMMTTPVEDAPLLESFIKGDDAFRNSRFKLIPYISKGSWIVKQSVGKKACLIGQALEINYFHGKNYLELGVDIGSSTVARGVVSLVLGYLSNLVIEMAFLIQANTEEELPEYLIGTCRLNHLDASRAVLLKQ
;
A
#
# COMPACT_ATOMS: atom_id res chain seq x y z
N MET A 1 -16.06 9.74 2.33
CA MET A 1 -15.61 11.03 1.72
C MET A 1 -16.79 11.98 1.63
N HIS A 2 -16.60 13.29 1.86
CA HIS A 2 -17.68 14.28 1.75
C HIS A 2 -17.67 14.98 0.37
N LYS A 3 -18.81 15.01 -0.31
CA LYS A 3 -19.00 15.79 -1.55
C LYS A 3 -18.90 17.28 -1.22
N LYS A 4 -17.96 17.98 -1.88
CA LYS A 4 -17.69 19.40 -1.63
C LYS A 4 -18.29 20.33 -2.68
N GLY A 5 -18.61 19.82 -3.87
CA GLY A 5 -19.20 20.61 -4.94
C GLY A 5 -19.00 19.97 -6.32
N CYS A 6 -19.50 20.66 -7.34
CA CYS A 6 -19.23 20.39 -8.75
C CYS A 6 -18.41 21.55 -9.30
N PHE A 7 -17.28 21.28 -9.95
CA PHE A 7 -16.44 22.31 -10.59
C PHE A 7 -15.98 21.78 -11.96
N VAL A 8 -16.28 22.49 -13.05
CA VAL A 8 -15.93 22.09 -14.44
C VAL A 8 -16.48 20.70 -14.82
N GLY A 9 -17.66 20.35 -14.28
CA GLY A 9 -18.27 19.02 -14.48
C GLY A 9 -17.55 17.88 -13.75
N LEU A 10 -16.62 18.18 -12.84
CA LEU A 10 -16.00 17.22 -11.94
C LEU A 10 -16.68 17.23 -10.57
N ARG A 11 -16.89 16.05 -10.00
CA ARG A 11 -17.33 15.93 -8.60
C ARG A 11 -16.09 15.96 -7.71
N LEU A 12 -16.01 16.96 -6.83
CA LEU A 12 -14.92 17.09 -5.87
C LEU A 12 -15.31 16.49 -4.53
N PHE A 13 -14.43 15.65 -4.00
CA PHE A 13 -14.58 15.03 -2.69
C PHE A 13 -13.40 15.39 -1.81
N LYS A 14 -13.67 15.58 -0.52
CA LYS A 14 -12.63 15.69 0.51
C LYS A 14 -12.76 14.50 1.43
N GLU A 15 -11.64 13.96 1.87
CA GLU A 15 -11.63 12.96 2.94
C GLU A 15 -12.35 13.50 4.20
N ALA A 16 -13.17 12.64 4.80
CA ALA A 16 -13.87 12.93 6.05
C ALA A 16 -12.83 13.03 7.19
N ARG A 17 -13.09 13.87 8.19
CA ARG A 17 -12.29 13.82 9.42
C ARG A 17 -12.79 12.64 10.25
N ASP A 18 -11.91 11.73 10.65
CA ASP A 18 -12.23 10.79 11.72
C ASP A 18 -12.36 11.57 13.02
N ARG A 19 -13.49 11.36 13.72
CA ARG A 19 -13.99 12.18 14.84
C ARG A 19 -13.04 12.17 16.06
N ASP A 20 -12.12 11.20 16.14
CA ASP A 20 -11.32 10.91 17.34
C ASP A 20 -9.84 11.38 17.26
N SER A 21 -9.50 12.25 16.30
CA SER A 21 -8.11 12.71 16.13
C SER A 21 -7.82 14.03 16.88
N HIS A 22 -7.49 13.92 18.18
CA HIS A 22 -6.97 15.04 19.00
C HIS A 22 -5.48 15.39 18.74
N GLY A 23 -4.87 14.85 17.68
CA GLY A 23 -3.46 15.10 17.31
C GLY A 23 -3.28 16.24 16.30
N LYS A 24 -2.16 16.98 16.40
CA LYS A 24 -1.76 18.08 15.49
C LYS A 24 -1.85 17.69 14.01
N TRP A 25 -2.89 18.21 13.36
CA TRP A 25 -3.07 18.56 11.95
C TRP A 25 -2.13 17.91 10.92
N ASP A 26 -2.71 17.10 10.03
CA ASP A 26 -2.21 17.03 8.66
C ASP A 26 -2.73 18.24 7.87
N ASP A 27 -1.86 19.22 7.63
CA ASP A 27 -2.17 20.45 6.87
C ASP A 27 -2.54 20.20 5.39
N HIS A 28 -2.51 18.95 4.92
CA HIS A 28 -2.65 18.58 3.51
C HIS A 28 -3.71 17.48 3.31
N PRO A 29 -5.02 17.79 3.42
CA PRO A 29 -6.07 16.79 3.30
C PRO A 29 -6.09 16.16 1.90
N ALA A 30 -6.39 14.87 1.80
CA ALA A 30 -6.61 14.21 0.53
C ALA A 30 -7.87 14.78 -0.16
N ILE A 31 -7.70 15.18 -1.43
CA ILE A 31 -8.77 15.70 -2.28
C ILE A 31 -8.87 14.80 -3.51
N MET A 32 -10.10 14.43 -3.87
CA MET A 32 -10.38 13.62 -5.04
C MET A 32 -11.25 14.40 -6.04
N ALA A 33 -10.94 14.29 -7.32
CA ALA A 33 -11.81 14.66 -8.43
C ALA A 33 -12.27 13.40 -9.16
N VAL A 34 -13.55 13.37 -9.52
CA VAL A 34 -14.16 12.28 -10.28
C VAL A 34 -14.77 12.84 -11.56
N GLY A 35 -14.47 12.22 -12.68
CA GLY A 35 -15.03 12.53 -14.00
C GLY A 35 -15.25 11.27 -14.82
N VAL A 36 -16.22 11.33 -15.74
CA VAL A 36 -16.41 10.30 -16.77
C VAL A 36 -15.66 10.75 -18.02
N VAL A 37 -14.88 9.85 -18.61
CA VAL A 37 -14.07 10.08 -19.80
C VAL A 37 -14.53 9.14 -20.91
N ASP A 38 -14.71 9.67 -22.11
CA ASP A 38 -15.10 8.92 -23.31
C ASP A 38 -13.91 8.14 -23.90
N GLY A 39 -13.47 7.11 -23.18
CA GLY A 39 -12.40 6.22 -23.59
C GLY A 39 -12.39 4.92 -22.79
N THR A 40 -11.75 3.90 -23.37
CA THR A 40 -11.50 2.63 -22.68
C THR A 40 -10.55 2.84 -21.51
N SER A 41 -10.67 2.00 -20.48
CA SER A 41 -9.83 2.10 -19.28
C SER A 41 -8.35 1.96 -19.63
N GLU A 42 -8.03 1.07 -20.58
CA GLU A 42 -6.68 0.88 -21.14
C GLU A 42 -6.13 2.14 -21.83
N ALA A 43 -6.89 2.75 -22.75
CA ALA A 43 -6.40 3.93 -23.47
C ALA A 43 -6.14 5.11 -22.52
N ILE A 44 -7.01 5.27 -21.52
CA ILE A 44 -6.86 6.28 -20.47
C ILE A 44 -5.64 5.98 -19.60
N PHE A 45 -5.46 4.72 -19.20
CA PHE A 45 -4.29 4.25 -18.46
C PHE A 45 -2.99 4.57 -19.22
N GLN A 46 -2.87 4.19 -20.49
CA GLN A 46 -1.70 4.47 -21.32
C GLN A 46 -1.42 5.98 -21.43
N THR A 47 -2.47 6.78 -21.62
CA THR A 47 -2.36 8.25 -21.66
C THR A 47 -1.80 8.79 -20.33
N LEU A 48 -2.24 8.25 -19.20
CA LEU A 48 -1.76 8.64 -17.86
C LEU A 48 -0.36 8.09 -17.53
N MET A 49 0.05 7.00 -18.15
CA MET A 49 1.39 6.42 -17.98
C MET A 49 2.45 7.16 -18.79
N SER A 50 2.06 7.83 -19.87
CA SER A 50 2.95 8.63 -20.71
C SER A 50 3.64 9.77 -19.95
N LEU A 51 4.95 9.91 -20.21
CA LEU A 51 5.82 10.99 -19.70
C LEU A 51 6.49 11.80 -20.83
N GLY A 52 6.23 11.43 -22.08
CA GLY A 52 6.80 12.10 -23.27
C GLY A 52 6.05 13.38 -23.64
N PRO A 53 6.37 13.98 -24.81
CA PRO A 53 5.75 15.21 -25.28
C PRO A 53 4.22 15.14 -25.39
N SER A 54 3.68 13.97 -25.73
CA SER A 54 2.23 13.72 -25.79
C SER A 54 1.50 13.95 -24.47
N ARG A 55 2.22 13.92 -23.33
CA ARG A 55 1.66 14.26 -22.04
C ARG A 55 1.36 15.75 -21.94
N SER A 56 2.26 16.59 -22.44
CA SER A 56 2.16 18.06 -22.36
C SER A 56 1.06 18.64 -23.26
N GLU A 57 0.54 17.87 -24.22
CA GLU A 57 -0.55 18.29 -25.13
C GLU A 57 -1.87 18.57 -24.40
N TRP A 58 -2.13 17.84 -23.31
CA TRP A 58 -3.38 17.95 -22.55
C TRP A 58 -3.15 18.33 -21.09
N ASP A 59 -1.98 18.00 -20.56
CA ASP A 59 -1.68 18.15 -19.15
C ASP A 59 -1.06 19.51 -18.86
N PHE A 60 -1.92 20.50 -18.62
CA PHE A 60 -1.49 21.88 -18.39
C PHE A 60 -0.54 22.07 -17.19
N CYS A 61 -0.48 21.11 -16.26
CA CYS A 61 0.45 21.17 -15.13
C CYS A 61 1.84 20.66 -15.51
N PHE A 62 1.93 19.72 -16.46
CA PHE A 62 3.12 18.93 -16.75
C PHE A 62 4.04 19.62 -17.76
N TYR A 63 5.28 19.85 -17.38
CA TYR A 63 6.31 20.40 -18.28
C TYR A 63 7.11 19.30 -18.98
N LYS A 64 7.73 18.44 -18.18
CA LYS A 64 8.62 17.37 -18.63
C LYS A 64 8.60 16.24 -17.61
N GLY A 65 8.82 15.02 -18.07
CA GLY A 65 9.03 13.88 -17.19
C GLY A 65 9.92 12.83 -17.82
N ASN A 66 10.47 11.98 -16.97
CA ASN A 66 11.28 10.85 -17.38
C ASN A 66 11.21 9.75 -16.32
N VAL A 67 11.40 8.51 -16.77
CA VAL A 67 11.68 7.41 -15.85
C VAL A 67 13.13 7.55 -15.37
N VAL A 68 13.32 7.49 -14.06
CA VAL A 68 14.64 7.52 -13.40
C VAL A 68 15.17 6.11 -13.22
N GLU A 69 14.28 5.17 -12.90
CA GLU A 69 14.60 3.76 -12.66
C GLU A 69 13.35 2.89 -12.80
N HIS A 70 13.49 1.74 -13.44
CA HIS A 70 12.47 0.68 -13.41
C HIS A 70 12.81 -0.25 -12.24
N LEU A 71 11.88 -0.44 -11.30
CA LEU A 71 12.07 -1.31 -10.16
C LEU A 71 11.57 -2.72 -10.46
N ASP A 72 10.42 -2.83 -11.13
CA ASP A 72 9.86 -4.08 -11.64
C ASP A 72 8.85 -3.78 -12.78
N GLY A 73 8.12 -4.80 -13.26
CA GLY A 73 7.14 -4.65 -14.34
C GLY A 73 5.93 -3.75 -14.01
N HIS A 74 5.66 -3.52 -12.72
CA HIS A 74 4.52 -2.76 -12.23
C HIS A 74 4.91 -1.47 -11.49
N THR A 75 6.21 -1.26 -11.28
CA THR A 75 6.75 -0.18 -10.44
C THR A 75 7.93 0.52 -11.10
N ASP A 76 7.87 1.83 -11.16
CA ASP A 76 8.97 2.68 -11.59
C ASP A 76 9.16 3.90 -10.68
N ILE A 77 10.36 4.48 -10.71
CA ILE A 77 10.65 5.78 -10.13
C ILE A 77 10.65 6.79 -11.27
N ILE A 78 9.79 7.80 -11.18
CA ILE A 78 9.59 8.80 -12.21
C ILE A 78 9.84 10.21 -11.66
N HIS A 79 10.44 11.06 -12.48
CA HIS A 79 10.59 12.48 -12.20
C HIS A 79 9.60 13.26 -13.07
N LYS A 80 8.84 14.16 -12.45
CA LYS A 80 7.88 15.06 -13.13
C LYS A 80 8.20 16.49 -12.76
N GLN A 81 8.49 17.31 -13.75
CA GLN A 81 8.63 18.75 -13.62
C GLN A 81 7.33 19.43 -14.03
N LEU A 82 6.90 20.44 -13.26
CA LEU A 82 5.65 21.15 -13.50
C LEU A 82 5.91 22.56 -14.03
N TYR A 83 4.96 23.06 -14.82
CA TYR A 83 4.94 24.48 -15.18
C TYR A 83 4.69 25.37 -13.96
N GLY A 84 5.15 26.63 -14.04
CA GLY A 84 4.94 27.64 -13.00
C GLY A 84 3.70 28.52 -13.20
N ASN A 85 3.14 28.57 -14.41
CA ASN A 85 2.07 29.50 -14.81
C ASN A 85 0.74 29.28 -14.06
N TRP A 86 0.46 28.06 -13.61
CA TRP A 86 -0.77 27.73 -12.88
C TRP A 86 -0.61 27.83 -11.36
N LEU A 87 0.61 28.07 -10.87
CA LEU A 87 0.92 28.28 -9.46
C LEU A 87 0.66 29.74 -9.06
N PRO A 88 0.35 30.03 -7.78
CA PRO A 88 0.22 31.41 -7.29
C PRO A 88 1.46 32.26 -7.57
N TRP A 89 1.23 33.56 -7.78
CA TRP A 89 2.31 34.51 -8.07
C TRP A 89 3.38 34.53 -6.96
N GLY A 90 4.64 34.60 -7.35
CA GLY A 90 5.80 34.58 -6.44
C GLY A 90 6.26 33.18 -6.00
N MET A 91 5.57 32.12 -6.41
CA MET A 91 5.98 30.76 -6.07
C MET A 91 6.92 30.12 -7.12
N ASN A 92 8.03 29.53 -6.65
CA ASN A 92 8.97 28.78 -7.50
C ASN A 92 8.33 27.57 -8.20
N ARG A 93 8.90 27.06 -9.29
CA ARG A 93 8.39 25.86 -9.97
C ARG A 93 8.48 24.62 -9.09
N ARG A 94 7.61 23.65 -9.31
CA ARG A 94 7.52 22.41 -8.52
C ARG A 94 7.91 21.22 -9.35
N ASP A 95 8.56 20.27 -8.71
CA ASP A 95 8.77 18.96 -9.29
C ASP A 95 8.46 17.87 -8.27
N PHE A 96 8.22 16.68 -8.79
CA PHE A 96 7.92 15.48 -8.03
C PHE A 96 8.87 14.36 -8.44
N LEU A 97 9.41 13.66 -7.45
CA LEU A 97 10.10 12.39 -7.64
C LEU A 97 9.26 11.33 -6.97
N LEU A 98 8.62 10.50 -7.80
CA LEU A 98 7.55 9.61 -7.36
C LEU A 98 7.96 8.17 -7.65
N ARG A 99 7.74 7.29 -6.69
CA ARG A 99 7.53 5.88 -6.99
C ARG A 99 6.10 5.75 -7.50
N ARG A 100 5.94 5.25 -8.72
CA ARG A 100 4.65 4.96 -9.34
C ARG A 100 4.50 3.45 -9.41
N TYR A 101 3.44 2.94 -8.79
CA TYR A 101 3.01 1.55 -8.88
C TYR A 101 1.68 1.48 -9.62
N TRP A 102 1.46 0.44 -10.41
CA TRP A 102 0.18 0.24 -11.08
C TRP A 102 -0.24 -1.22 -11.14
N ARG A 103 -1.55 -1.47 -11.14
CA ARG A 103 -2.15 -2.79 -11.35
C ARG A 103 -3.44 -2.69 -12.14
N ARG A 104 -3.86 -3.83 -12.70
CA ARG A 104 -5.15 -4.03 -13.36
C ARG A 104 -5.94 -5.06 -12.58
N GLU A 105 -7.19 -4.76 -12.29
CA GLU A 105 -8.16 -5.67 -11.68
C GLU A 105 -8.92 -6.46 -12.77
N ASP A 106 -9.52 -7.59 -12.41
CA ASP A 106 -10.20 -8.49 -13.36
C ASP A 106 -11.43 -7.85 -14.03
N ASP A 107 -12.08 -6.91 -13.35
CA ASP A 107 -13.17 -6.10 -13.89
C ASP A 107 -12.71 -5.09 -14.98
N GLY A 108 -11.39 -5.01 -15.24
CA GLY A 108 -10.78 -4.08 -16.18
C GLY A 108 -10.44 -2.71 -15.58
N THR A 109 -10.55 -2.54 -14.26
CA THR A 109 -10.16 -1.33 -13.54
C THR A 109 -8.63 -1.22 -13.45
N TYR A 110 -8.08 -0.05 -13.77
CA TYR A 110 -6.66 0.26 -13.53
C TYR A 110 -6.51 1.11 -12.27
N VAL A 111 -5.54 0.76 -11.44
CA VAL A 111 -5.14 1.53 -10.26
C VAL A 111 -3.70 1.98 -10.43
N ILE A 112 -3.45 3.28 -10.36
CA ILE A 112 -2.12 3.89 -10.37
C ILE A 112 -1.91 4.60 -9.04
N LEU A 113 -0.81 4.29 -8.36
CA LEU A 113 -0.47 4.82 -7.05
C LEU A 113 0.84 5.59 -7.13
N TYR A 114 0.89 6.71 -6.41
CA TYR A 114 2.07 7.54 -6.33
C TYR A 114 2.43 7.83 -4.88
N HIS A 115 3.74 7.72 -4.59
CA HIS A 115 4.32 8.18 -3.34
C HIS A 115 5.66 8.86 -3.61
N SER A 116 5.98 9.93 -2.89
CA SER A 116 7.25 10.63 -3.07
C SER A 116 8.41 9.83 -2.49
N VAL A 117 9.53 9.80 -3.20
CA VAL A 117 10.74 9.06 -2.78
C VAL A 117 11.99 9.92 -2.95
N PHE A 118 13.07 9.51 -2.27
CA PHE A 118 14.41 10.05 -2.49
C PHE A 118 15.21 9.09 -3.36
N HIS A 119 15.96 9.63 -4.33
CA HIS A 119 16.77 8.81 -5.22
C HIS A 119 18.09 9.50 -5.56
N LYS A 120 19.21 8.78 -5.43
CA LYS A 120 20.57 9.34 -5.63
C LYS A 120 20.78 9.86 -7.06
N LYS A 121 20.19 9.22 -8.07
CA LYS A 121 20.27 9.66 -9.48
C LYS A 121 19.44 10.92 -9.78
N CYS A 122 18.57 11.37 -8.86
CA CYS A 122 17.69 12.53 -9.08
C CYS A 122 17.61 13.44 -7.84
N PRO A 123 18.70 14.15 -7.50
CA PRO A 123 18.69 15.12 -6.40
C PRO A 123 17.78 16.34 -6.69
N PRO A 124 17.46 17.17 -5.68
CA PRO A 124 16.76 18.43 -5.89
C PRO A 124 17.47 19.32 -6.92
N GLN A 125 16.71 19.91 -7.85
CA GLN A 125 17.24 20.69 -8.96
C GLN A 125 17.09 22.19 -8.73
N LYS A 126 18.08 22.98 -9.15
CA LYS A 126 18.03 24.45 -9.07
C LYS A 126 16.83 24.99 -9.86
N GLY A 127 16.07 25.91 -9.27
CA GLY A 127 14.86 26.49 -9.87
C GLY A 127 13.57 25.70 -9.63
N TYR A 128 13.67 24.51 -9.01
CA TYR A 128 12.52 23.70 -8.62
C TYR A 128 12.51 23.45 -7.11
N VAL A 129 11.32 23.51 -6.51
CA VAL A 129 11.06 23.06 -5.14
C VAL A 129 10.41 21.68 -5.22
N ARG A 130 11.08 20.67 -4.63
CA ARG A 130 10.59 19.29 -4.58
C ARG A 130 9.35 19.21 -3.69
N ALA A 131 8.18 19.13 -4.31
CA ALA A 131 6.94 18.90 -3.60
C ALA A 131 6.88 17.46 -3.10
N CYS A 132 6.22 17.25 -1.96
CA CYS A 132 6.03 15.94 -1.37
C CYS A 132 4.57 15.52 -1.57
N LEU A 133 4.33 14.71 -2.59
CA LEU A 133 3.10 13.94 -2.69
C LEU A 133 3.12 12.88 -1.59
N LYS A 134 2.36 13.13 -0.52
CA LYS A 134 2.14 12.16 0.55
C LYS A 134 1.46 10.97 -0.07
N SER A 135 0.22 11.11 -0.56
CA SER A 135 -0.53 10.07 -1.28
C SER A 135 -1.23 10.60 -2.51
N GLY A 136 -1.42 9.73 -3.48
CA GLY A 136 -2.24 10.06 -4.63
C GLY A 136 -2.20 8.98 -5.69
N GLY A 137 -3.02 9.17 -6.71
CA GLY A 137 -3.20 8.14 -7.70
C GLY A 137 -4.35 8.40 -8.63
N TYR A 138 -4.56 7.42 -9.51
CA TYR A 138 -5.72 7.31 -10.39
C TYR A 138 -6.39 5.95 -10.17
N VAL A 139 -7.71 5.94 -10.17
CA VAL A 139 -8.52 4.73 -10.36
C VAL A 139 -9.36 4.94 -11.61
N ILE A 140 -9.26 4.01 -12.55
CA ILE A 140 -9.85 4.10 -13.88
C ILE A 140 -10.72 2.86 -14.06
N SER A 141 -12.02 2.98 -13.82
CA SER A 141 -12.95 1.86 -13.88
C SER A 141 -13.77 1.92 -15.16
N PRO A 142 -13.89 0.81 -15.92
CA PRO A 142 -14.70 0.78 -17.13
C PRO A 142 -16.18 1.00 -16.81
N LEU A 143 -16.89 1.65 -17.73
CA LEU A 143 -18.33 1.94 -17.68
C LEU A 143 -18.93 1.64 -19.05
N ASN A 144 -20.24 1.36 -19.11
CA ASN A 144 -20.99 1.24 -20.36
C ASN A 144 -20.34 0.25 -21.35
N LYS A 145 -20.09 -0.98 -20.88
CA LYS A 145 -19.42 -2.04 -21.65
C LYS A 145 -18.02 -1.65 -22.15
N GLY A 146 -17.29 -0.83 -21.38
CA GLY A 146 -15.91 -0.42 -21.67
C GLY A 146 -15.76 0.74 -22.65
N LYS A 147 -16.85 1.34 -23.14
CA LYS A 147 -16.78 2.51 -24.05
C LYS A 147 -16.42 3.82 -23.34
N GLN A 148 -16.75 3.91 -22.06
CA GLN A 148 -16.42 5.04 -21.20
C GLN A 148 -15.72 4.52 -19.96
N SER A 149 -15.04 5.39 -19.23
CA SER A 149 -14.46 5.04 -17.95
C SER A 149 -14.69 6.13 -16.92
N VAL A 150 -14.93 5.72 -15.68
CA VAL A 150 -14.92 6.63 -14.53
C VAL A 150 -13.48 6.78 -14.06
N VAL A 151 -12.98 8.01 -14.12
CA VAL A 151 -11.64 8.38 -13.65
C VAL A 151 -11.75 9.10 -12.33
N LYS A 152 -11.12 8.54 -11.29
CA LYS A 152 -10.96 9.14 -9.98
C LYS A 152 -9.50 9.53 -9.81
N HIS A 153 -9.19 10.81 -9.69
CA HIS A 153 -7.85 11.29 -9.37
C HIS A 153 -7.83 11.80 -7.94
N MET A 154 -6.92 11.30 -7.10
CA MET A 154 -6.78 11.77 -5.72
C MET A 154 -5.36 12.22 -5.43
N LEU A 155 -5.23 13.28 -4.63
CA LEU A 155 -3.97 13.89 -4.25
C LEU A 155 -4.01 14.39 -2.79
N ALA A 156 -2.98 14.05 -2.04
CA ALA A 156 -2.58 14.61 -0.74
C ALA A 156 -1.14 15.10 -0.87
N VAL A 157 -0.97 16.41 -1.07
CA VAL A 157 0.31 17.02 -1.47
C VAL A 157 0.74 18.07 -0.46
N ASP A 158 1.95 17.94 0.05
CA ASP A 158 2.71 19.01 0.67
C ASP A 158 3.52 19.74 -0.41
N TRP A 159 3.05 20.93 -0.76
CA TRP A 159 3.65 21.79 -1.78
C TRP A 159 4.92 22.53 -1.30
N LYS A 160 5.36 22.30 -0.06
CA LYS A 160 6.54 22.93 0.57
C LYS A 160 6.50 24.45 0.48
N PHE A 161 5.45 25.04 1.04
CA PHE A 161 5.31 26.50 1.12
C PHE A 161 6.41 27.16 1.96
N TRP A 162 6.80 28.37 1.58
CA TRP A 162 7.61 29.22 2.45
C TRP A 162 6.74 29.78 3.58
N LYS A 163 7.28 29.83 4.80
CA LYS A 163 6.68 30.37 6.04
C LYS A 163 5.96 31.73 5.92
N SER A 164 6.15 32.52 4.86
CA SER A 164 5.40 33.78 4.63
C SER A 164 4.01 33.59 4.00
N TYR A 165 3.71 32.44 3.39
CA TYR A 165 2.44 32.16 2.71
C TYR A 165 1.56 31.17 3.50
N LEU A 166 1.47 31.32 4.82
CA LEU A 166 0.74 30.45 5.76
C LEU A 166 -0.80 30.47 5.62
N ARG A 167 -1.35 30.49 4.41
CA ARG A 167 -2.78 30.20 4.19
C ARG A 167 -2.91 28.78 3.68
N THR A 168 -3.35 27.87 4.54
CA THR A 168 -3.78 26.50 4.23
C THR A 168 -4.81 26.44 3.07
N SER A 169 -5.55 27.53 2.82
CA SER A 169 -6.43 27.66 1.66
C SER A 169 -5.69 27.66 0.32
N SER A 170 -4.44 28.13 0.25
CA SER A 170 -3.63 28.17 -0.97
C SER A 170 -3.16 26.78 -1.39
N ALA A 171 -2.67 25.96 -0.45
CA ALA A 171 -2.31 24.56 -0.69
C ALA A 171 -3.47 23.77 -1.30
N ARG A 172 -4.65 23.94 -0.72
CA ARG A 172 -5.89 23.33 -1.21
C ARG A 172 -6.24 23.79 -2.63
N SER A 173 -6.13 25.08 -2.92
CA SER A 173 -6.43 25.63 -4.26
C SER A 173 -5.49 25.05 -5.32
N ILE A 174 -4.18 24.94 -5.03
CA ILE A 174 -3.20 24.35 -5.94
C ILE A 174 -3.51 22.86 -6.18
N THR A 175 -3.84 22.10 -5.12
CA THR A 175 -4.22 20.69 -5.27
C THR A 175 -5.49 20.54 -6.12
N ILE A 176 -6.50 21.39 -5.92
CA ILE A 176 -7.72 21.39 -6.74
C ILE A 176 -7.39 21.70 -8.21
N ARG A 177 -6.54 22.70 -8.48
CA ARG A 177 -6.06 22.97 -9.84
C ARG A 177 -5.40 21.74 -10.45
N MET A 178 -4.49 21.09 -9.74
CA MET A 178 -3.87 19.86 -10.25
C MET A 178 -4.88 18.74 -10.53
N LEU A 179 -5.99 18.67 -9.78
CA LEU A 179 -7.05 17.71 -10.03
C LEU A 179 -7.93 18.03 -11.26
N GLU A 180 -7.94 19.27 -11.73
CA GLU A 180 -8.63 19.67 -12.98
C GLU A 180 -8.03 18.98 -14.22
N ARG A 181 -6.86 18.33 -14.10
CA ARG A 181 -6.30 17.43 -15.12
C ARG A 181 -7.29 16.33 -15.53
N VAL A 182 -8.23 15.93 -14.67
CA VAL A 182 -9.30 14.99 -15.06
C VAL A 182 -10.23 15.60 -16.12
N ALA A 183 -10.54 16.90 -16.02
CA ALA A 183 -11.32 17.60 -17.05
C ALA A 183 -10.50 17.75 -18.33
N ALA A 184 -9.21 18.12 -18.24
CA ALA A 184 -8.35 18.21 -19.41
C ALA A 184 -8.21 16.86 -20.15
N LEU A 185 -8.10 15.76 -19.40
CA LEU A 185 -8.11 14.40 -19.95
C LEU A 185 -9.43 14.07 -20.65
N ARG A 186 -10.57 14.48 -20.07
CA ARG A 186 -11.88 14.33 -20.72
C ARG A 186 -11.94 15.07 -22.05
N GLU A 187 -11.48 16.32 -22.09
CA GLU A 187 -11.48 17.11 -23.33
C GLU A 187 -10.54 16.53 -24.40
N LEU A 188 -9.38 15.98 -24.01
CA LEU A 188 -8.49 15.27 -24.93
C LEU A 188 -9.20 14.11 -25.64
N PHE A 189 -9.88 13.25 -24.88
CA PHE A 189 -10.57 12.08 -25.43
C PHE A 189 -11.78 12.50 -26.28
N ARG A 190 -12.47 13.56 -25.88
CA ARG A 190 -13.54 14.16 -26.69
C ARG A 190 -13.02 14.71 -28.02
N ALA A 191 -11.88 15.40 -28.00
CA ALA A 191 -11.24 15.94 -29.21
C ALA A 191 -10.78 14.82 -30.16
N LYS A 192 -10.11 13.78 -29.62
CA LYS A 192 -9.67 12.62 -30.42
C LYS A 192 -10.82 11.88 -31.11
N ARG A 193 -12.01 11.87 -30.50
CA ARG A 193 -13.21 11.29 -31.11
C ARG A 193 -13.77 12.16 -32.24
N GLY A 194 -13.62 13.48 -32.15
CA GLY A 194 -14.06 14.42 -33.19
C GLY A 194 -13.11 14.53 -34.39
N SER A 195 -11.87 14.03 -34.27
CA SER A 195 -10.87 14.07 -35.35
C SER A 195 -11.00 12.93 -36.38
N TYR A 196 -11.98 12.04 -36.24
CA TYR A 196 -12.35 11.07 -37.27
C TYR A 196 -13.75 11.42 -37.80
N PRO A 197 -13.90 11.77 -39.09
CA PRO A 197 -15.23 11.73 -39.70
C PRO A 197 -15.73 10.27 -39.67
N PRO A 198 -17.02 10.03 -39.42
CA PRO A 198 -17.56 8.69 -39.53
C PRO A 198 -17.85 8.41 -41.00
N ASP A 199 -16.87 7.91 -41.75
CA ASP A 199 -17.13 7.22 -43.02
C ASP A 199 -16.00 6.23 -43.28
N PHE A 200 -16.33 4.94 -43.19
CA PHE A 200 -16.11 3.92 -44.22
C PHE A 200 -16.64 2.60 -43.66
N SER A 201 -17.92 2.34 -43.94
CA SER A 201 -18.44 0.98 -43.97
C SER A 201 -17.75 0.24 -45.10
N SER A 202 -17.14 -0.89 -44.74
CA SER A 202 -16.76 -2.05 -45.57
C SER A 202 -17.26 -2.05 -47.02
N GLY A 203 -16.33 -2.15 -47.97
CA GLY A 203 -16.59 -2.55 -49.34
C GLY A 203 -15.35 -2.47 -50.23
N GLU A 204 -14.77 -3.63 -50.54
CA GLU A 204 -13.88 -3.90 -51.69
C GLU A 204 -12.52 -3.17 -51.78
N LEU A 205 -11.43 -3.91 -51.59
CA LEU A 205 -10.45 -4.10 -52.66
C LEU A 205 -9.58 -5.34 -52.40
N ALA A 206 -9.92 -6.43 -53.08
CA ALA A 206 -8.96 -7.48 -53.37
C ALA A 206 -8.06 -7.02 -54.54
N SER A 207 -6.83 -7.56 -54.54
CA SER A 207 -5.89 -7.61 -55.66
C SER A 207 -5.11 -6.33 -55.99
N ASN A 208 -3.79 -6.37 -55.76
CA ASN A 208 -2.77 -6.33 -56.82
C ASN A 208 -1.38 -6.08 -56.20
N ILE A 209 -0.66 -7.16 -55.88
CA ILE A 209 0.80 -7.14 -55.91
C ILE A 209 1.21 -8.12 -56.99
N VAL A 210 1.57 -7.56 -58.14
CA VAL A 210 2.40 -8.22 -59.14
C VAL A 210 3.82 -8.17 -58.60
N ASP A 211 4.38 -9.31 -58.26
CA ASP A 211 5.80 -9.53 -58.54
C ASP A 211 6.02 -10.94 -59.08
N SER A 212 6.97 -11.03 -59.98
CA SER A 212 7.02 -11.99 -61.06
C SER A 212 8.19 -12.96 -60.90
N ARG A 213 7.97 -14.22 -61.33
CA ARG A 213 8.90 -15.28 -61.79
C ARG A 213 8.93 -16.60 -60.98
N PRO A 214 9.23 -17.75 -61.65
CA PRO A 214 8.25 -18.83 -61.81
C PRO A 214 8.55 -20.10 -61.01
N SER A 215 7.53 -20.97 -60.90
CA SER A 215 7.63 -22.37 -60.44
C SER A 215 8.34 -23.27 -61.47
N PRO A 216 8.80 -24.47 -61.04
CA PRO A 216 8.03 -25.70 -61.33
C PRO A 216 8.08 -26.73 -60.18
N ILE A 217 6.97 -27.35 -59.76
CA ILE A 217 6.35 -28.61 -60.23
C ILE A 217 6.41 -29.70 -59.13
N GLU A 218 5.23 -30.25 -58.84
CA GLU A 218 4.86 -31.59 -58.33
C GLU A 218 5.38 -32.17 -56.99
N GLY A 219 4.44 -32.76 -56.24
CA GLY A 219 4.66 -34.11 -55.70
C GLY A 219 4.19 -34.40 -54.27
N LYS A 220 2.96 -34.93 -54.13
CA LYS A 220 2.55 -36.08 -53.30
C LYS A 220 2.91 -36.19 -51.80
N SER A 221 1.84 -36.24 -51.00
CA SER A 221 1.49 -37.25 -49.96
C SER A 221 2.51 -37.65 -48.86
N LYS A 222 2.14 -37.48 -47.58
CA LYS A 222 1.67 -38.54 -46.65
C LYS A 222 1.66 -38.05 -45.20
N GLU A 223 0.77 -38.68 -44.42
CA GLU A 223 0.56 -38.57 -42.98
C GLU A 223 1.84 -38.76 -42.15
N HIS A 224 1.90 -38.06 -41.01
CA HIS A 224 2.44 -38.63 -39.78
C HIS A 224 1.80 -37.95 -38.56
N LYS A 225 1.03 -38.74 -37.79
CA LYS A 225 0.80 -38.50 -36.37
C LYS A 225 2.07 -38.88 -35.61
N SER A 226 2.55 -38.01 -34.75
CA SER A 226 3.32 -38.37 -33.56
C SER A 226 3.26 -37.23 -32.54
N GLU A 227 3.12 -37.65 -31.31
CA GLU A 227 2.87 -36.88 -30.09
C GLU A 227 4.07 -36.04 -29.65
N GLU A 228 3.76 -35.11 -28.75
CA GLU A 228 4.50 -34.82 -27.51
C GLU A 228 5.12 -33.41 -27.34
N VAL A 229 4.89 -32.91 -26.11
CA VAL A 229 5.56 -31.83 -25.38
C VAL A 229 5.02 -30.41 -25.58
N ASP A 230 3.90 -30.13 -24.90
CA ASP A 230 3.60 -28.78 -24.40
C ASP A 230 4.62 -28.41 -23.31
N LYS A 231 5.56 -27.53 -23.65
CA LYS A 231 6.27 -26.70 -22.66
C LYS A 231 5.40 -25.48 -22.41
N THR A 232 4.60 -25.53 -21.35
CA THR A 232 3.95 -24.35 -20.79
C THR A 232 5.01 -23.44 -20.15
N PRO A 233 5.06 -22.14 -20.50
CA PRO A 233 5.69 -21.14 -19.64
C PRO A 233 4.69 -20.76 -18.55
N SER A 234 4.98 -21.17 -17.31
CA SER A 234 4.71 -20.48 -16.04
C SER A 234 3.67 -19.34 -16.12
N GLU A 235 2.40 -19.65 -15.83
CA GLU A 235 1.38 -18.65 -15.61
C GLU A 235 1.68 -17.84 -14.34
N HIS A 236 1.79 -16.52 -14.51
CA HIS A 236 1.93 -15.57 -13.43
C HIS A 236 0.67 -15.56 -12.55
N ALA A 237 0.79 -16.11 -11.34
CA ALA A 237 -0.26 -16.06 -10.33
C ALA A 237 -0.57 -14.60 -9.95
N SER A 238 -1.70 -14.11 -10.44
CA SER A 238 -2.32 -12.87 -9.98
C SER A 238 -2.79 -13.07 -8.54
N LEU A 239 -2.47 -12.12 -7.65
CA LEU A 239 -2.93 -12.09 -6.24
C LEU A 239 -4.46 -12.09 -6.11
N VAL A 240 -5.19 -11.83 -7.21
CA VAL A 240 -6.66 -11.84 -7.29
C VAL A 240 -7.21 -13.12 -7.94
N GLY A 241 -6.38 -13.87 -8.68
CA GLY A 241 -6.76 -15.13 -9.34
C GLY A 241 -6.90 -16.33 -8.39
N LEU A 242 -6.74 -16.10 -7.09
CA LEU A 242 -6.85 -17.10 -6.02
C LEU A 242 -8.15 -16.94 -5.21
N ASN A 243 -9.03 -16.05 -5.66
CA ASN A 243 -10.37 -15.97 -5.11
C ASN A 243 -11.18 -17.14 -5.66
N ASP A 244 -11.64 -18.01 -4.77
CA ASP A 244 -12.74 -18.93 -5.06
C ASP A 244 -13.88 -18.09 -5.70
N ALA A 245 -14.32 -18.47 -6.90
CA ALA A 245 -15.27 -17.69 -7.70
C ALA A 245 -16.61 -17.44 -6.97
N ALA A 246 -16.84 -18.14 -5.85
CA ALA A 246 -17.99 -17.98 -4.98
C ALA A 246 -17.89 -16.81 -3.97
N ASP A 247 -16.73 -16.20 -3.76
CA ASP A 247 -16.49 -15.17 -2.74
C ASP A 247 -16.66 -13.73 -3.28
N GLU A 248 -17.85 -13.36 -3.79
CA GLU A 248 -18.15 -12.00 -4.29
C GLU A 248 -18.45 -10.96 -3.18
N PHE A 249 -18.47 -11.35 -1.90
CA PHE A 249 -18.85 -10.48 -0.78
C PHE A 249 -17.64 -9.87 -0.06
N PHE A 250 -17.76 -8.60 0.37
CA PHE A 250 -16.75 -7.92 1.19
C PHE A 250 -16.66 -8.56 2.58
N ASP A 251 -15.44 -8.80 3.08
CA ASP A 251 -15.20 -9.47 4.37
C ASP A 251 -15.19 -8.53 5.59
N VAL A 252 -15.46 -7.25 5.36
CA VAL A 252 -15.62 -6.23 6.41
C VAL A 252 -16.82 -5.35 6.04
N PRO A 253 -17.80 -5.15 6.95
CA PRO A 253 -18.98 -4.33 6.67
C PRO A 253 -18.65 -2.88 6.28
N GLU A 254 -19.54 -2.24 5.52
CA GLU A 254 -19.51 -0.78 5.38
C GLU A 254 -20.07 -0.11 6.64
N PRO A 255 -19.42 0.96 7.17
CA PRO A 255 -19.99 1.71 8.28
C PRO A 255 -21.28 2.39 7.83
N SER A 256 -22.39 2.13 8.52
CA SER A 256 -23.68 2.77 8.24
C SER A 256 -23.68 4.22 8.74
N ASP A 257 -23.62 5.18 7.82
CA ASP A 257 -23.83 6.61 8.10
C ASP A 257 -25.32 6.88 8.39
N ASN A 258 -25.84 6.50 9.55
CA ASN A 258 -27.18 6.91 10.01
C ASN A 258 -27.36 6.69 11.51
N GLU A 259 -27.10 7.71 12.33
CA GLU A 259 -27.95 8.04 13.49
C GLU A 259 -27.98 9.56 13.70
N ARG A 260 -29.15 10.03 14.11
CA ARG A 260 -29.74 11.35 13.84
C ARG A 260 -29.18 12.51 14.67
N VAL A 261 -29.30 13.67 14.05
CA VAL A 261 -29.21 15.02 14.58
C VAL A 261 -30.23 15.25 15.71
N GLU A 262 -29.79 15.82 16.83
CA GLU A 262 -30.64 16.74 17.59
C GLU A 262 -29.81 17.90 18.17
N ASN A 263 -30.43 19.08 18.13
CA ASN A 263 -29.85 20.41 18.23
C ASN A 263 -29.53 20.83 19.68
N GLY A 264 -28.60 21.78 19.83
CA GLY A 264 -28.48 22.60 21.03
C GLY A 264 -27.42 23.69 20.86
N TRP A 265 -27.86 24.89 20.51
CA TRP A 265 -27.02 26.09 20.33
C TRP A 265 -26.62 26.70 21.68
N SER A 266 -25.41 27.27 21.77
CA SER A 266 -25.19 28.55 22.45
C SER A 266 -23.84 29.17 22.03
N TYR A 267 -23.95 30.35 21.43
CA TYR A 267 -22.88 31.33 21.23
C TYR A 267 -22.69 32.07 22.56
N ASP A 268 -21.44 32.27 22.98
CA ASP A 268 -20.98 33.57 23.50
C ASP A 268 -19.45 33.53 23.69
N CYS A 269 -18.75 34.43 23.00
CA CYS A 269 -17.37 34.79 23.27
C CYS A 269 -17.28 36.31 23.27
N SER A 270 -17.08 36.88 24.44
CA SER A 270 -16.85 38.31 24.66
C SER A 270 -15.38 38.57 25.01
N THR A 271 -14.81 39.45 24.19
CA THR A 271 -13.92 40.58 24.50
C THR A 271 -12.51 40.34 25.06
N GLU A 272 -11.57 40.80 24.23
CA GLU A 272 -10.15 41.10 24.42
C GLU A 272 -9.81 41.88 25.69
N ILE A 273 -8.62 41.65 26.29
CA ILE A 273 -7.69 42.71 26.79
C ILE A 273 -6.24 42.16 26.76
N TYR A 274 -5.35 42.80 25.98
CA TYR A 274 -3.88 42.72 26.10
C TYR A 274 -3.38 43.62 27.24
N PRO A 275 -2.16 43.39 27.75
CA PRO A 275 -1.20 44.49 27.64
C PRO A 275 0.16 44.09 27.08
N GLN A 276 0.76 45.12 26.49
CA GLN A 276 1.94 45.15 25.64
C GLN A 276 3.19 45.55 26.44
N ASP A 277 4.32 44.99 26.01
CA ASP A 277 5.67 45.58 25.93
C ASP A 277 6.42 46.13 27.16
N THR A 278 7.64 45.59 27.38
CA THR A 278 8.83 46.43 27.58
C THR A 278 10.12 45.79 27.04
N ARG A 279 10.51 46.22 25.83
CA ARG A 279 11.84 46.66 25.33
C ARG A 279 13.12 45.84 25.63
N GLN A 280 13.79 45.39 24.55
CA GLN A 280 15.26 45.14 24.47
C GLN A 280 16.03 46.47 24.20
N PRO A 281 17.39 46.53 24.24
CA PRO A 281 18.24 46.06 23.09
C PRO A 281 19.69 45.55 23.40
N LYS A 282 20.13 44.53 22.63
CA LYS A 282 21.41 44.34 21.85
C LYS A 282 22.80 44.61 22.53
N LEU A 283 23.91 43.85 22.31
CA LEU A 283 24.48 43.22 21.09
C LEU A 283 25.72 42.32 21.41
N SER A 284 25.99 41.34 20.53
CA SER A 284 27.30 40.78 20.07
C SER A 284 28.23 40.08 21.10
N THR A 285 28.77 38.87 20.88
CA THR A 285 29.73 38.53 19.81
C THR A 285 29.91 37.00 19.70
N ALA A 286 30.19 36.55 18.47
CA ALA A 286 30.52 35.21 18.06
C ALA A 286 31.59 34.50 18.93
N ALA A 287 31.27 33.33 19.50
CA ALA A 287 32.27 32.36 19.98
C ALA A 287 31.75 30.92 20.25
N CYS A 288 30.54 30.51 19.82
CA CYS A 288 30.01 29.19 20.19
C CYS A 288 29.35 28.39 19.03
N PHE A 289 29.86 28.53 17.81
CA PHE A 289 29.33 27.77 16.65
C PHE A 289 30.39 27.14 15.74
N VAL A 290 31.65 26.98 16.20
CA VAL A 290 32.73 26.41 15.37
C VAL A 290 33.21 25.02 15.84
N LYS A 291 32.71 24.47 16.95
CA LYS A 291 33.14 23.13 17.41
C LYS A 291 32.24 21.96 16.99
N LYS A 292 31.30 22.17 16.05
CA LYS A 292 30.32 21.14 15.62
C LYS A 292 30.17 20.98 14.11
N LEU A 293 31.08 21.54 13.32
CA LEU A 293 31.01 21.54 11.86
C LEU A 293 32.27 21.02 11.15
N HIS A 294 33.16 20.33 11.87
CA HIS A 294 34.32 19.66 11.27
C HIS A 294 34.27 18.12 11.24
N ASP A 295 33.22 17.49 11.80
CA ASP A 295 33.11 16.01 11.86
C ASP A 295 32.06 15.41 10.89
N LEU A 296 31.48 16.21 9.98
CA LEU A 296 30.46 15.74 9.01
C LEU A 296 30.87 15.88 7.55
N ALA A 297 32.09 16.32 7.27
CA ALA A 297 32.62 16.40 5.93
C ALA A 297 33.94 15.64 5.87
N VAL A 298 33.98 14.65 4.98
CA VAL A 298 35.10 13.74 4.67
C VAL A 298 35.06 12.45 5.50
N GLN A 299 34.42 11.42 4.94
CA GLN A 299 35.13 10.22 4.47
C GLN A 299 34.14 9.21 3.86
N LYS A 300 34.10 9.20 2.52
CA LYS A 300 33.86 7.97 1.74
C LYS A 300 35.22 7.58 1.16
N ARG A 301 35.78 6.44 1.57
CA ARG A 301 36.48 5.43 0.74
C ARG A 301 37.25 4.45 1.62
N GLY A 302 36.96 3.16 1.41
CA GLY A 302 37.95 2.09 1.22
C GLY A 302 38.88 1.70 2.38
N TYR A 303 38.63 0.49 2.89
CA TYR A 303 39.55 -0.41 3.62
C TYR A 303 39.51 -0.45 5.15
N VAL A 304 39.83 -1.64 5.68
CA VAL A 304 39.77 -2.15 7.07
C VAL A 304 41.05 -1.81 7.82
N ASP A 305 40.99 -1.65 9.14
CA ASP A 305 42.13 -2.00 10.00
C ASP A 305 41.71 -2.80 11.24
N LEU A 306 42.59 -3.72 11.61
CA LEU A 306 42.44 -4.82 12.55
C LEU A 306 43.20 -4.45 13.83
N GLN A 307 42.50 -4.22 14.93
CA GLN A 307 42.88 -4.60 16.31
C GLN A 307 41.94 -3.92 17.31
N GLU A 308 40.98 -4.69 17.82
CA GLU A 308 40.86 -4.91 19.27
C GLU A 308 39.85 -6.04 19.49
N MET A 309 40.39 -7.25 19.57
CA MET A 309 39.70 -8.44 20.03
C MET A 309 40.27 -8.72 21.42
N ALA A 310 39.55 -8.34 22.47
CA ALA A 310 39.76 -8.82 23.84
C ALA A 310 38.58 -8.49 24.75
N ARG A 311 37.49 -9.24 24.58
CA ARG A 311 36.69 -9.96 25.60
C ARG A 311 35.30 -10.20 25.04
N GLU A 312 35.11 -11.44 24.61
CA GLU A 312 33.81 -12.05 24.41
C GLU A 312 33.05 -12.03 25.74
N ASP A 313 32.26 -10.99 25.97
CA ASP A 313 31.08 -11.08 26.81
C ASP A 313 29.89 -11.16 25.85
N SER A 314 29.24 -12.32 25.84
CA SER A 314 27.98 -12.68 25.17
C SER A 314 27.23 -11.49 24.55
N ILE A 315 27.23 -11.41 23.21
CA ILE A 315 26.36 -10.51 22.45
C ILE A 315 24.91 -10.88 22.79
N SER A 316 24.33 -10.15 23.74
CA SER A 316 22.92 -10.19 24.04
C SER A 316 22.19 -9.52 22.88
N CYS A 317 21.81 -10.29 21.87
CA CYS A 317 20.80 -9.85 20.91
C CYS A 317 19.55 -9.42 21.70
N CYS A 318 19.19 -8.14 21.64
CA CYS A 318 17.98 -7.62 22.29
C CYS A 318 16.73 -8.12 21.57
N TYR A 319 16.38 -9.39 21.73
CA TYR A 319 15.05 -9.92 21.43
C TYR A 319 14.13 -9.58 22.61
N GLY A 320 13.11 -8.73 22.40
CA GLY A 320 12.15 -8.40 23.45
C GLY A 320 11.79 -6.92 23.65
N THR A 321 12.23 -5.99 22.81
CA THR A 321 11.57 -4.68 22.72
C THR A 321 10.33 -4.80 21.85
N THR A 322 9.35 -5.53 22.36
CA THR A 322 8.03 -5.63 21.74
C THR A 322 7.41 -4.24 21.71
N LEU A 323 6.62 -3.97 20.67
CA LEU A 323 5.83 -2.74 20.61
C LEU A 323 4.95 -2.64 21.86
N PRO A 324 4.72 -1.43 22.40
CA PRO A 324 3.82 -1.25 23.52
C PRO A 324 2.40 -1.67 23.15
N LYS A 325 1.70 -2.36 24.08
CA LYS A 325 0.28 -2.68 23.94
C LYS A 325 -0.56 -1.45 24.25
N ASP A 326 -1.43 -1.03 23.34
CA ASP A 326 -2.33 0.10 23.52
C ASP A 326 -3.71 -0.15 22.90
N PRO A 327 -4.73 -0.51 23.72
CA PRO A 327 -6.10 -0.66 23.23
C PRO A 327 -6.76 0.69 22.87
N THR A 328 -6.25 1.82 23.37
CA THR A 328 -6.86 3.15 23.18
C THR A 328 -6.47 3.83 21.87
N CYS A 329 -5.52 3.26 21.12
CA CYS A 329 -5.06 3.77 19.82
C CYS A 329 -4.45 5.19 19.88
N THR A 330 -3.90 5.59 21.02
CA THR A 330 -3.31 6.92 21.23
C THR A 330 -1.79 6.92 21.11
N LEU A 331 -1.15 5.79 21.42
CA LEU A 331 0.30 5.63 21.39
C LEU A 331 0.80 5.34 19.97
N LEU A 332 1.83 6.08 19.57
CA LEU A 332 2.56 5.86 18.32
C LEU A 332 3.30 4.52 18.35
N SER A 333 3.22 3.78 17.26
CA SER A 333 3.88 2.48 17.09
C SER A 333 3.53 1.53 18.24
N SER A 334 2.24 1.21 18.34
CA SER A 334 1.69 0.31 19.36
C SER A 334 0.85 -0.79 18.71
N TRP A 335 0.51 -1.82 19.48
CA TRP A 335 -0.37 -2.90 19.03
C TRP A 335 -1.52 -3.15 20.00
N ALA A 336 -2.59 -3.74 19.48
CA ALA A 336 -3.71 -4.28 20.25
C ALA A 336 -4.33 -5.46 19.49
N MET A 337 -5.30 -6.14 20.09
CA MET A 337 -6.19 -7.02 19.32
C MET A 337 -7.26 -6.16 18.64
N ALA A 338 -7.57 -6.48 17.39
CA ALA A 338 -8.70 -5.86 16.70
C ALA A 338 -10.01 -6.54 17.15
N ASP A 339 -11.12 -5.80 17.08
CA ASP A 339 -12.43 -6.37 17.39
C ASP A 339 -12.78 -7.47 16.36
N HIS A 340 -13.03 -8.68 16.86
CA HIS A 340 -13.36 -9.84 16.04
C HIS A 340 -14.62 -9.60 15.20
N SER A 341 -15.58 -8.83 15.71
CA SER A 341 -16.86 -8.59 15.04
C SER A 341 -16.73 -7.74 13.76
N THR A 342 -15.56 -7.12 13.56
CA THR A 342 -15.19 -6.37 12.35
C THR A 342 -15.05 -7.28 11.13
N PHE A 343 -14.69 -8.55 11.34
CA PHE A 343 -14.37 -9.49 10.27
C PHE A 343 -15.53 -10.46 10.03
N LEU A 344 -15.84 -10.67 8.75
CA LEU A 344 -16.79 -11.67 8.30
C LEU A 344 -16.06 -12.96 7.90
N ILE A 345 -16.61 -14.09 8.32
CA ILE A 345 -16.07 -15.43 8.15
C ILE A 345 -17.14 -16.37 7.60
N ARG A 346 -16.75 -17.50 6.99
CA ARG A 346 -17.71 -18.49 6.48
C ARG A 346 -18.54 -19.08 7.64
N GLY A 347 -19.86 -18.93 7.58
CA GLY A 347 -20.78 -19.49 8.56
C GLY A 347 -21.02 -21.00 8.36
N GLU A 348 -21.74 -21.62 9.29
CA GLU A 348 -22.05 -23.07 9.27
C GLU A 348 -22.64 -23.57 7.95
N SER A 349 -23.50 -22.75 7.32
CA SER A 349 -24.18 -23.11 6.06
C SER A 349 -23.54 -22.53 4.80
N TYR A 350 -22.31 -21.99 4.90
CA TYR A 350 -21.68 -21.22 3.82
C TYR A 350 -21.59 -21.96 2.48
N LEU A 351 -21.24 -23.26 2.50
CA LEU A 351 -21.14 -24.05 1.27
C LEU A 351 -22.47 -24.14 0.50
N ARG A 352 -23.60 -23.90 1.18
CA ARG A 352 -24.95 -23.95 0.61
C ARG A 352 -25.50 -22.57 0.27
N ASP A 353 -25.27 -21.57 1.13
CA ASP A 353 -25.90 -20.24 1.02
C ASP A 353 -24.93 -19.10 0.65
N GLN A 354 -23.62 -19.35 0.66
CA GLN A 354 -22.55 -18.38 0.44
C GLN A 354 -22.62 -17.15 1.37
N LYS A 355 -23.18 -17.31 2.59
CA LYS A 355 -23.33 -16.22 3.56
C LYS A 355 -22.25 -16.23 4.64
N LYS A 356 -21.53 -15.12 4.72
CA LYS A 356 -20.55 -14.87 5.78
C LYS A 356 -21.24 -14.28 7.02
N VAL A 357 -20.73 -14.62 8.19
CA VAL A 357 -21.20 -14.15 9.49
C VAL A 357 -20.09 -13.40 10.22
N LYS A 358 -20.43 -12.51 11.14
CA LYS A 358 -19.43 -11.86 12.00
C LYS A 358 -18.72 -12.90 12.86
N ALA A 359 -17.40 -12.84 12.94
CA ALA A 359 -16.66 -13.68 13.87
C ALA A 359 -17.11 -13.38 15.31
N LYS A 360 -17.17 -14.41 16.15
CA LYS A 360 -17.58 -14.32 17.56
C LYS A 360 -16.39 -14.25 18.54
N GLY A 361 -15.19 -14.55 18.06
CA GLY A 361 -13.97 -14.60 18.85
C GLY A 361 -12.78 -15.05 18.01
N SER A 362 -11.64 -15.23 18.68
CA SER A 362 -10.43 -15.83 18.10
C SER A 362 -9.95 -16.99 18.97
N LEU A 363 -9.31 -17.97 18.33
CA LEU A 363 -8.76 -19.15 19.00
C LEU A 363 -7.56 -18.80 19.88
N MET A 364 -6.71 -17.88 19.39
CA MET A 364 -5.50 -17.43 20.08
C MET A 364 -5.60 -15.96 20.47
N GLN A 365 -4.83 -15.58 21.49
CA GLN A 365 -4.65 -14.20 21.90
C GLN A 365 -3.30 -13.67 21.40
N MET A 366 -3.30 -12.43 20.91
CA MET A 366 -2.05 -11.75 20.57
C MET A 366 -1.32 -11.33 21.86
N VAL A 367 -0.07 -11.74 22.00
CA VAL A 367 0.76 -11.49 23.20
C VAL A 367 1.91 -10.52 22.95
N ALA A 368 2.37 -10.40 21.71
CA ALA A 368 3.46 -9.50 21.34
C ALA A 368 3.43 -9.13 19.86
N ALA A 369 4.09 -8.01 19.53
CA ALA A 369 4.49 -7.66 18.18
C ALA A 369 5.90 -7.06 18.18
N ASP A 370 6.77 -7.54 17.29
CA ASP A 370 8.08 -6.95 17.06
C ASP A 370 8.12 -6.21 15.72
N TRP A 371 8.76 -5.03 15.73
CA TRP A 371 9.00 -4.23 14.53
C TRP A 371 10.49 -4.00 14.36
N LEU A 372 11.07 -4.75 13.42
CA LEU A 372 12.50 -4.94 13.28
C LEU A 372 12.96 -4.40 11.91
N LYS A 373 14.21 -3.98 11.85
CA LYS A 373 14.92 -3.70 10.60
C LYS A 373 16.28 -4.37 10.60
N SER A 374 16.67 -4.90 9.45
CA SER A 374 17.91 -5.64 9.23
C SER A 374 18.42 -5.43 7.80
N ASP A 375 19.66 -5.82 7.56
CA ASP A 375 20.27 -5.88 6.23
C ASP A 375 19.98 -7.20 5.49
N ARG A 376 19.40 -8.19 6.18
CA ARG A 376 19.09 -9.53 5.67
C ARG A 376 17.72 -10.03 6.13
N ARG A 377 17.30 -11.16 5.58
CA ARG A 377 16.09 -11.90 5.98
C ARG A 377 16.26 -12.46 7.40
N GLU A 378 15.22 -12.37 8.23
CA GLU A 378 15.23 -12.76 9.63
C GLU A 378 14.17 -13.83 9.88
N ASP A 379 14.62 -15.08 9.92
CA ASP A 379 13.79 -16.27 10.09
C ASP A 379 13.91 -16.87 11.49
N ASP A 380 12.96 -17.75 11.80
CA ASP A 380 12.88 -18.54 13.03
C ASP A 380 13.12 -17.69 14.29
N LEU A 381 12.39 -16.57 14.39
CA LEU A 381 12.47 -15.65 15.52
C LEU A 381 12.08 -16.34 16.83
N ALA A 382 11.10 -17.24 16.76
CA ALA A 382 10.64 -18.01 17.91
C ALA A 382 11.68 -19.04 18.40
N GLY A 383 12.50 -19.60 17.53
CA GLY A 383 13.56 -20.56 17.88
C GLY A 383 14.77 -19.95 18.57
N ARG A 384 14.92 -18.62 18.54
CA ARG A 384 16.12 -17.95 19.07
C ARG A 384 16.21 -18.02 20.59
N PRO A 385 17.43 -18.11 21.16
CA PRO A 385 17.64 -17.91 22.58
C PRO A 385 17.03 -16.57 23.03
N GLU A 386 16.44 -16.54 24.22
CA GLU A 386 15.77 -15.36 24.80
C GLU A 386 14.49 -14.87 24.09
N SER A 387 14.02 -15.56 23.04
CA SER A 387 12.73 -15.25 22.44
C SER A 387 11.60 -15.39 23.48
N ILE A 388 10.49 -14.68 23.27
CA ILE A 388 9.31 -14.80 24.12
C ILE A 388 8.85 -16.27 24.18
N VAL A 389 8.88 -16.98 23.06
CA VAL A 389 8.46 -18.38 22.95
C VAL A 389 9.36 -19.30 23.76
N GLN A 390 10.69 -19.10 23.70
CA GLN A 390 11.62 -19.90 24.51
C GLN A 390 11.50 -19.62 26.00
N LYS A 391 11.17 -18.37 26.40
CA LYS A 391 10.92 -18.02 27.80
C LYS A 391 9.69 -18.71 28.38
N TYR A 392 8.63 -18.89 27.59
CA TYR A 392 7.47 -19.70 27.97
C TYR A 392 7.79 -21.19 27.93
N ALA A 393 8.51 -21.66 26.91
CA ALA A 393 8.92 -23.06 26.82
C ALA A 393 9.77 -23.49 28.04
N ALA A 394 10.65 -22.61 28.53
CA ALA A 394 11.45 -22.85 29.73
C ALA A 394 10.62 -22.97 31.02
N GLN A 395 9.41 -22.39 31.05
CA GLN A 395 8.47 -22.54 32.17
C GLN A 395 7.71 -23.88 32.11
N GLY A 396 7.71 -24.55 30.95
CA GLY A 396 7.13 -25.89 30.78
C GLY A 396 5.60 -25.94 30.79
N GLY A 397 4.93 -24.82 30.50
CA GLY A 397 3.46 -24.78 30.43
C GLY A 397 2.90 -25.34 29.11
N PRO A 398 1.56 -25.45 29.00
CA PRO A 398 0.87 -26.01 27.84
C PRO A 398 0.73 -25.02 26.67
N GLU A 399 1.35 -23.85 26.76
CA GLU A 399 1.14 -22.77 25.79
C GLU A 399 1.73 -23.13 24.42
N PHE A 400 0.90 -22.97 23.39
CA PHE A 400 1.32 -23.09 22.00
C PHE A 400 1.31 -21.72 21.30
N PHE A 401 2.36 -21.44 20.53
CA PHE A 401 2.53 -20.18 19.82
C PHE A 401 2.34 -20.33 18.32
N PHE A 402 1.58 -19.41 17.73
CA PHE A 402 1.48 -19.23 16.29
C PHE A 402 2.06 -17.88 15.93
N ILE A 403 3.16 -17.87 15.18
CA ILE A 403 3.90 -16.66 14.86
C ILE A 403 3.73 -16.35 13.39
N ILE A 404 3.38 -15.10 13.09
CA ILE A 404 3.29 -14.61 11.72
C ILE A 404 4.39 -13.57 11.55
N ASN A 405 5.42 -13.94 10.80
CA ASN A 405 6.61 -13.15 10.54
C ASN A 405 6.54 -12.59 9.11
N ILE A 406 6.05 -11.36 8.97
CA ILE A 406 5.89 -10.68 7.68
C ILE A 406 7.16 -9.92 7.36
N GLN A 407 7.85 -10.32 6.30
CA GLN A 407 9.13 -9.76 5.88
C GLN A 407 8.98 -8.96 4.59
N VAL A 408 9.48 -7.73 4.60
CA VAL A 408 9.43 -6.79 3.47
C VAL A 408 10.84 -6.52 2.99
N PRO A 409 11.32 -7.24 1.96
CA PRO A 409 12.67 -7.04 1.45
C PRO A 409 12.81 -5.71 0.71
N GLY A 410 14.00 -5.14 0.79
CA GLY A 410 14.35 -3.86 0.17
C GLY A 410 15.82 -3.50 0.43
N SER A 411 16.20 -2.23 0.26
CA SER A 411 17.53 -1.78 0.69
C SER A 411 17.74 -1.89 2.21
N THR A 412 16.63 -1.92 2.94
CA THR A 412 16.54 -2.27 4.35
C THR A 412 15.37 -3.22 4.46
N THR A 413 15.59 -4.41 5.01
CA THR A 413 14.51 -5.37 5.23
C THR A 413 13.79 -4.98 6.50
N TYR A 414 12.48 -4.85 6.41
CA TYR A 414 11.62 -4.63 7.57
C TYR A 414 10.91 -5.93 7.90
N THR A 415 10.87 -6.26 9.19
CA THR A 415 10.24 -7.47 9.69
C THR A 415 9.21 -7.11 10.74
N LEU A 416 7.97 -7.55 10.53
CA LEU A 416 6.87 -7.46 11.49
C LEU A 416 6.54 -8.87 11.98
N ALA A 417 6.90 -9.18 13.22
CA ALA A 417 6.56 -10.45 13.84
C ALA A 417 5.37 -10.28 14.77
N LEU A 418 4.34 -11.10 14.59
CA LEU A 418 3.12 -11.09 15.39
C LEU A 418 3.04 -12.43 16.14
N TYR A 419 2.97 -12.37 17.46
CA TYR A 419 2.96 -13.56 18.31
C TYR A 419 1.56 -13.78 18.86
N PHE A 420 0.96 -14.91 18.48
CA PHE A 420 -0.32 -15.39 19.01
C PHE A 420 -0.09 -16.60 19.89
N MET A 421 -0.83 -16.69 20.98
CA MET A 421 -0.69 -17.73 21.99
C MET A 421 -2.06 -18.33 22.34
N MET A 422 -2.11 -19.64 22.45
CA MET A 422 -3.23 -20.35 23.07
C MET A 422 -2.76 -21.11 24.31
N THR A 423 -3.62 -21.17 25.32
CA THR A 423 -3.38 -21.90 26.57
C THR A 423 -4.12 -23.24 26.61
N THR A 424 -5.09 -23.44 25.71
CA THR A 424 -5.78 -24.71 25.54
C THR A 424 -4.95 -25.64 24.66
N PRO A 425 -5.07 -26.96 24.84
CA PRO A 425 -4.44 -27.93 23.96
C PRO A 425 -4.81 -27.71 22.49
N VAL A 426 -3.88 -28.01 21.58
CA VAL A 426 -4.08 -27.83 20.13
C VAL A 426 -5.12 -28.83 19.60
N GLU A 427 -5.25 -29.97 20.27
CA GLU A 427 -6.20 -31.06 19.98
C GLU A 427 -7.67 -30.61 20.08
N ASP A 428 -7.96 -29.55 20.85
CA ASP A 428 -9.30 -28.96 20.95
C ASP A 428 -9.70 -28.19 19.66
N ALA A 429 -8.74 -27.95 18.76
CA ALA A 429 -8.93 -27.25 17.50
C ALA A 429 -8.45 -28.12 16.31
N PRO A 430 -9.28 -29.07 15.82
CA PRO A 430 -8.83 -30.11 14.89
C PRO A 430 -8.31 -29.58 13.54
N LEU A 431 -8.90 -28.50 13.01
CA LEU A 431 -8.42 -27.87 11.78
C LEU A 431 -7.09 -27.13 11.98
N LEU A 432 -6.85 -26.52 13.15
CA LEU A 432 -5.54 -25.97 13.50
C LEU A 432 -4.51 -27.09 13.67
N GLU A 433 -4.85 -28.17 14.38
CA GLU A 433 -3.97 -29.32 14.56
C GLU A 433 -3.56 -29.93 13.20
N SER A 434 -4.54 -30.10 12.31
CA SER A 434 -4.32 -30.59 10.94
C SER A 434 -3.43 -29.63 10.14
N PHE A 435 -3.57 -28.32 10.33
CA PHE A 435 -2.72 -27.31 9.70
C PHE A 435 -1.29 -27.35 10.22
N ILE A 436 -1.10 -27.55 11.52
CA ILE A 436 0.23 -27.66 12.14
C ILE A 436 0.93 -28.93 11.65
N LYS A 437 0.23 -30.07 11.62
CA LYS A 437 0.79 -31.37 11.22
C LYS A 437 0.84 -31.61 9.71
N GLY A 438 0.09 -30.81 8.94
CA GLY A 438 -0.04 -30.94 7.49
C GLY A 438 1.26 -30.64 6.73
N ASP A 439 1.21 -30.74 5.40
CA ASP A 439 2.31 -30.34 4.53
C ASP A 439 2.17 -28.87 4.08
N ASP A 440 3.21 -28.35 3.42
CA ASP A 440 3.20 -26.96 2.96
C ASP A 440 2.15 -26.72 1.87
N ALA A 441 1.83 -27.73 1.05
CA ALA A 441 0.77 -27.62 0.05
C ALA A 441 -0.60 -27.37 0.71
N PHE A 442 -0.93 -28.16 1.75
CA PHE A 442 -2.12 -27.96 2.56
C PHE A 442 -2.10 -26.57 3.20
N ARG A 443 -1.03 -26.20 3.90
CA ARG A 443 -0.92 -24.91 4.58
C ARG A 443 -1.10 -23.74 3.61
N ASN A 444 -0.44 -23.81 2.46
CA ASN A 444 -0.49 -22.76 1.45
C ASN A 444 -1.89 -22.61 0.84
N SER A 445 -2.59 -23.72 0.63
CA SER A 445 -3.95 -23.73 0.09
C SER A 445 -5.03 -23.20 1.04
N ARG A 446 -4.75 -23.14 2.36
CA ARG A 446 -5.76 -22.81 3.37
C ARG A 446 -5.49 -21.52 4.13
N PHE A 447 -4.24 -21.05 4.25
CA PHE A 447 -3.93 -19.90 5.11
C PHE A 447 -4.44 -18.58 4.53
N LYS A 448 -5.35 -17.91 5.25
CA LYS A 448 -6.01 -16.66 4.85
C LYS A 448 -5.59 -15.46 5.72
N LEU A 449 -5.58 -14.29 5.10
CA LEU A 449 -5.56 -12.99 5.77
C LEU A 449 -6.72 -12.13 5.29
N ILE A 450 -7.40 -11.49 6.24
CA ILE A 450 -8.35 -10.41 5.99
C ILE A 450 -7.70 -9.10 6.46
N PRO A 451 -7.23 -8.24 5.54
CA PRO A 451 -6.68 -6.94 5.90
C PRO A 451 -7.79 -5.89 6.00
N TYR A 452 -7.63 -4.95 6.93
CA TYR A 452 -8.53 -3.82 7.08
C TYR A 452 -7.80 -2.57 7.56
N ILE A 453 -8.01 -1.44 6.87
CA ILE A 453 -7.44 -0.15 7.28
C ILE A 453 -8.54 0.68 7.92
N SER A 454 -8.62 0.66 9.25
CA SER A 454 -9.64 1.39 10.01
C SER A 454 -9.38 2.91 9.95
N LYS A 455 -8.12 3.34 10.07
CA LYS A 455 -7.69 4.74 9.90
C LYS A 455 -6.62 4.85 8.82
N GLY A 456 -6.81 5.77 7.88
CA GLY A 456 -5.86 5.99 6.79
C GLY A 456 -6.50 6.62 5.56
N SER A 457 -5.66 7.10 4.64
CA SER A 457 -6.18 7.73 3.43
C SER A 457 -6.93 6.74 2.55
N TRP A 458 -8.01 7.17 1.90
CA TRP A 458 -8.85 6.31 1.06
C TRP A 458 -8.08 5.50 0.02
N ILE A 459 -7.01 6.04 -0.59
CA ILE A 459 -6.22 5.31 -1.59
C ILE A 459 -5.49 4.15 -0.94
N VAL A 460 -4.98 4.32 0.27
CA VAL A 460 -4.32 3.25 1.01
C VAL A 460 -5.35 2.18 1.35
N LYS A 461 -6.54 2.57 1.84
CA LYS A 461 -7.65 1.64 2.11
C LYS A 461 -8.04 0.85 0.85
N GLN A 462 -8.15 1.52 -0.30
CA GLN A 462 -8.48 0.90 -1.59
C GLN A 462 -7.38 -0.06 -2.08
N SER A 463 -6.11 0.31 -1.85
CA SER A 463 -4.96 -0.46 -2.35
C SER A 463 -4.75 -1.75 -1.56
N VAL A 464 -4.92 -1.68 -0.24
CA VAL A 464 -4.88 -2.85 0.65
C VAL A 464 -6.11 -3.73 0.42
N GLY A 465 -7.27 -3.11 0.18
CA GLY A 465 -8.53 -3.83 0.06
C GLY A 465 -9.12 -4.21 1.42
N LYS A 466 -10.24 -4.93 1.38
CA LYS A 466 -10.93 -5.48 2.56
C LYS A 466 -11.32 -6.95 2.40
N LYS A 467 -10.86 -7.58 1.32
CA LYS A 467 -11.22 -8.95 0.95
C LYS A 467 -10.15 -9.89 1.48
N ALA A 468 -10.57 -11.07 1.95
CA ALA A 468 -9.70 -12.16 2.33
C ALA A 468 -8.80 -12.54 1.16
N CYS A 469 -7.53 -12.83 1.42
CA CYS A 469 -6.62 -13.43 0.45
C CYS A 469 -6.01 -14.70 1.02
N LEU A 470 -5.90 -15.74 0.18
CA LEU A 470 -5.13 -16.95 0.48
C LEU A 470 -3.64 -16.60 0.33
N ILE A 471 -3.00 -16.24 1.45
CA ILE A 471 -1.62 -15.73 1.44
C ILE A 471 -0.68 -16.79 0.88
N GLY A 472 -0.80 -18.05 1.29
CA GLY A 472 0.16 -19.08 0.90
C GLY A 472 0.11 -19.49 -0.57
N GLN A 473 -0.96 -19.14 -1.28
CA GLN A 473 -1.00 -19.26 -2.73
C GLN A 473 -0.43 -18.01 -3.43
N ALA A 474 -0.49 -16.86 -2.76
CA ALA A 474 -0.10 -15.56 -3.30
C ALA A 474 1.38 -15.18 -3.04
N LEU A 475 1.97 -15.74 -1.99
CA LEU A 475 3.29 -15.41 -1.47
C LEU A 475 4.04 -16.68 -1.08
N GLU A 476 5.37 -16.60 -1.07
CA GLU A 476 6.20 -17.67 -0.55
C GLU A 476 6.18 -17.58 0.98
N ILE A 477 5.87 -18.71 1.63
CA ILE A 477 5.83 -18.83 3.09
C ILE A 477 6.79 -19.95 3.49
N ASN A 478 7.73 -19.61 4.37
CA ASN A 478 8.59 -20.60 4.99
C ASN A 478 8.06 -20.94 6.38
N TYR A 479 7.86 -22.25 6.63
CA TYR A 479 7.31 -22.75 7.87
C TYR A 479 8.43 -23.26 8.78
N PHE A 480 8.49 -22.72 10.00
CA PHE A 480 9.44 -23.15 11.03
C PHE A 480 8.67 -23.79 12.18
N HIS A 481 9.04 -25.02 12.52
CA HIS A 481 8.33 -25.82 13.49
C HIS A 481 9.22 -26.10 14.69
N GLY A 482 8.74 -25.72 15.88
CA GLY A 482 9.37 -26.04 17.15
C GLY A 482 8.47 -26.89 18.03
N LYS A 483 8.92 -27.17 19.26
CA LYS A 483 8.17 -28.03 20.20
C LYS A 483 6.82 -27.45 20.61
N ASN A 484 6.74 -26.13 20.74
CA ASN A 484 5.56 -25.41 21.21
C ASN A 484 5.18 -24.24 20.30
N TYR A 485 5.64 -24.26 19.03
CA TYR A 485 5.30 -23.19 18.10
C TYR A 485 5.31 -23.60 16.63
N LEU A 486 4.57 -22.83 15.83
CA LEU A 486 4.69 -22.76 14.38
C LEU A 486 4.89 -21.31 13.96
N GLU A 487 5.97 -21.02 13.23
CA GLU A 487 6.27 -19.70 12.67
C GLU A 487 6.11 -19.72 11.15
N LEU A 488 5.36 -18.73 10.63
CA LEU A 488 5.12 -18.50 9.22
C LEU A 488 5.93 -17.29 8.78
N GLY A 489 7.06 -17.52 8.10
CA GLY A 489 7.90 -16.50 7.48
C GLY A 489 7.35 -16.11 6.11
N VAL A 490 6.48 -15.10 6.07
CA VAL A 490 5.82 -14.61 4.85
C VAL A 490 6.74 -13.63 4.12
N ASP A 491 7.21 -13.99 2.92
CA ASP A 491 8.02 -13.11 2.07
C ASP A 491 7.16 -12.26 1.15
N ILE A 492 6.95 -10.97 1.50
CA ILE A 492 6.26 -10.00 0.65
C ILE A 492 7.01 -9.78 -0.68
N GLY A 493 8.32 -10.02 -0.68
CA GLY A 493 9.19 -9.88 -1.84
C GLY A 493 8.88 -10.83 -2.98
N SER A 494 8.26 -11.98 -2.71
CA SER A 494 7.99 -12.97 -3.75
C SER A 494 6.89 -12.52 -4.74
N SER A 495 6.06 -11.54 -4.36
CA SER A 495 5.04 -10.95 -5.23
C SER A 495 5.30 -9.48 -5.53
N THR A 496 5.35 -9.13 -6.82
CA THR A 496 5.45 -7.74 -7.29
C THR A 496 4.26 -6.89 -6.84
N VAL A 497 3.06 -7.48 -6.84
CA VAL A 497 1.83 -6.82 -6.41
C VAL A 497 1.87 -6.54 -4.91
N ALA A 498 2.20 -7.54 -4.09
CA ALA A 498 2.31 -7.37 -2.64
C ALA A 498 3.38 -6.34 -2.28
N ARG A 499 4.55 -6.42 -2.91
CA ARG A 499 5.64 -5.44 -2.76
C ARG A 499 5.20 -4.02 -3.10
N GLY A 500 4.41 -3.85 -4.16
CA GLY A 500 3.84 -2.56 -4.56
C GLY A 500 2.90 -1.98 -3.50
N VAL A 501 1.95 -2.79 -3.02
CA VAL A 501 0.98 -2.39 -1.99
C VAL A 501 1.68 -2.08 -0.67
N VAL A 502 2.57 -2.95 -0.20
CA VAL A 502 3.29 -2.75 1.07
C VAL A 502 4.23 -1.55 0.97
N SER A 503 4.92 -1.33 -0.16
CA SER A 503 5.72 -0.12 -0.31
C SER A 503 4.89 1.16 -0.24
N LEU A 504 3.65 1.15 -0.70
CA LEU A 504 2.75 2.28 -0.52
C LEU A 504 2.45 2.45 0.97
N VAL A 505 2.03 1.38 1.65
CA VAL A 505 1.69 1.36 3.08
C VAL A 505 2.86 1.83 3.96
N LEU A 506 4.09 1.39 3.69
CA LEU A 506 5.31 1.82 4.38
C LEU A 506 5.46 3.35 4.42
N GLY A 507 5.07 4.04 3.33
CA GLY A 507 5.09 5.49 3.23
C GLY A 507 4.06 6.22 4.10
N TYR A 508 3.06 5.51 4.64
CA TYR A 508 2.01 6.10 5.49
C TYR A 508 1.90 5.50 6.88
N LEU A 509 2.70 4.49 7.23
CA LEU A 509 2.52 3.72 8.48
C LEU A 509 2.18 4.61 9.70
N SER A 510 2.84 5.77 9.82
CA SER A 510 2.66 6.68 10.97
C SER A 510 1.27 7.30 11.06
N ASN A 511 0.49 7.26 9.97
CA ASN A 511 -0.85 7.82 9.84
C ASN A 511 -1.92 6.73 9.65
N LEU A 512 -1.53 5.45 9.74
CA LEU A 512 -2.43 4.33 9.56
C LEU A 512 -2.78 3.66 10.89
N VAL A 513 -3.98 3.13 10.97
CA VAL A 513 -4.32 2.03 11.87
C VAL A 513 -4.66 0.84 10.99
N ILE A 514 -3.85 -0.20 11.10
CA ILE A 514 -3.92 -1.41 10.28
C ILE A 514 -4.47 -2.53 11.16
N GLU A 515 -5.55 -3.15 10.74
CA GLU A 515 -6.16 -4.30 11.38
C GLU A 515 -6.01 -5.50 10.46
N MET A 516 -5.67 -6.66 11.02
CA MET A 516 -5.51 -7.90 10.28
C MET A 516 -6.12 -9.04 11.08
N ALA A 517 -6.83 -9.92 10.39
CA ALA A 517 -7.30 -11.18 10.94
C ALA A 517 -6.75 -12.35 10.13
N PHE A 518 -6.30 -13.38 10.83
CA PHE A 518 -5.73 -14.59 10.23
C PHE A 518 -6.61 -15.78 10.54
N LEU A 519 -6.80 -16.65 9.56
CA LEU A 519 -7.66 -17.83 9.67
C LEU A 519 -7.23 -18.92 8.69
N ILE A 520 -7.76 -20.13 8.90
CA ILE A 520 -7.59 -21.28 8.00
C ILE A 520 -8.91 -21.44 7.25
N GLN A 521 -8.85 -21.50 5.92
CA GLN A 521 -10.04 -21.68 5.09
C GLN A 521 -10.68 -23.04 5.35
N ALA A 522 -11.97 -23.03 5.67
CA ALA A 522 -12.80 -24.23 5.67
C ALA A 522 -13.30 -24.54 4.25
N ASN A 523 -13.15 -25.79 3.83
CA ASN A 523 -13.59 -26.32 2.53
C ASN A 523 -14.64 -27.43 2.66
N THR A 524 -14.80 -28.04 3.84
CA THR A 524 -15.83 -29.07 4.07
C THR A 524 -16.87 -28.62 5.08
N GLU A 525 -18.02 -29.31 5.14
CA GLU A 525 -19.09 -28.96 6.09
C GLU A 525 -18.66 -29.19 7.54
N GLU A 526 -17.78 -30.15 7.81
CA GLU A 526 -17.27 -30.47 9.15
C GLU A 526 -16.23 -29.45 9.65
N GLU A 527 -15.58 -28.73 8.73
CA GLU A 527 -14.64 -27.67 9.04
C GLU A 527 -15.34 -26.33 9.34
N LEU A 528 -16.66 -26.24 9.11
CA LEU A 528 -17.46 -25.03 9.35
C LEU A 528 -18.12 -25.02 10.75
N PRO A 529 -18.32 -23.84 11.35
CA PRO A 529 -17.97 -22.51 10.84
C PRO A 529 -16.46 -22.23 10.93
N GLU A 530 -15.97 -21.33 10.08
CA GLU A 530 -14.59 -20.83 10.20
C GLU A 530 -14.38 -20.15 11.57
N TYR A 531 -13.13 -20.07 12.02
CA TYR A 531 -12.74 -19.31 13.20
C TYR A 531 -11.45 -18.55 12.95
N LEU A 532 -11.31 -17.39 13.61
CA LEU A 532 -10.09 -16.60 13.52
C LEU A 532 -9.01 -17.27 14.39
N ILE A 533 -7.82 -17.49 13.82
CA ILE A 533 -6.63 -17.84 14.62
C ILE A 533 -6.33 -16.69 15.58
N GLY A 534 -6.25 -15.48 15.05
CA GLY A 534 -5.93 -14.30 15.83
C GLY A 534 -6.18 -13.02 15.05
N THR A 535 -6.34 -11.92 15.79
CA THR A 535 -6.48 -10.58 15.22
C THR A 535 -5.39 -9.66 15.77
N CYS A 536 -4.96 -8.73 14.94
CA CYS A 536 -4.07 -7.66 15.38
C CYS A 536 -4.56 -6.31 14.88
N ARG A 537 -4.25 -5.28 15.66
CA ARG A 537 -4.37 -3.88 15.32
C ARG A 537 -3.02 -3.23 15.57
N LEU A 538 -2.46 -2.57 14.55
CA LEU A 538 -1.19 -1.86 14.59
C LEU A 538 -1.47 -0.38 14.43
N ASN A 539 -1.10 0.41 15.42
CA ASN A 539 -1.40 1.84 15.47
C ASN A 539 -0.15 2.65 15.10
N HIS A 540 -0.28 3.48 14.07
CA HIS A 540 0.67 4.56 13.79
C HIS A 540 2.14 4.07 13.77
N LEU A 541 2.38 2.92 13.12
CA LEU A 541 3.71 2.33 13.03
C LEU A 541 4.70 3.32 12.38
N ASP A 542 5.94 3.33 12.82
CA ASP A 542 6.95 4.22 12.24
C ASP A 542 8.17 3.40 11.83
N ALA A 543 8.50 3.42 10.53
CA ALA A 543 9.65 2.72 9.99
C ALA A 543 10.97 3.19 10.63
N SER A 544 11.07 4.45 11.04
CA SER A 544 12.27 4.97 11.71
C SER A 544 12.48 4.36 13.11
N ARG A 545 11.38 3.99 13.79
CA ARG A 545 11.36 3.38 15.11
C ARG A 545 11.56 1.87 15.09
N ALA A 546 11.68 1.25 13.91
CA ALA A 546 12.04 -0.16 13.79
C ALA A 546 13.39 -0.42 14.48
N VAL A 547 13.43 -1.47 15.30
CA VAL A 547 14.59 -1.88 16.06
C VAL A 547 15.62 -2.45 15.10
N LEU A 548 16.82 -1.86 15.07
CA LEU A 548 17.90 -2.39 14.26
C LEU A 548 18.46 -3.64 14.92
N LEU A 549 18.33 -4.77 14.24
CA LEU A 549 19.07 -5.98 14.61
C LEU A 549 20.52 -5.78 14.15
N LYS A 550 21.40 -5.47 15.11
CA LYS A 550 22.85 -5.52 14.91
C LYS A 550 23.33 -6.90 15.33
N GLN A 551 24.18 -7.50 14.51
CA GLN A 551 25.00 -8.62 14.95
C GLN A 551 26.14 -8.14 15.82
#